data_AF-A0AAW9KJE5-F1
#
_entry.id   AF-A0AAW9KJE5-F1
#
_cell.length_a   1.000
_cell.length_b   1.000
_cell.length_c   1.000
_cell.angle_alpha   90.00
_cell.angle_beta   90.00
_cell.angle_gamma   90.00
#
_symmetry.space_group_name_H-M   'P 1'
#
loop_
_entity.id
_entity.type
_entity.pdbx_description
1 polymer ?
#
loop_
_entity_poly.entity_id
_entity_poly.type
_entity_poly.pdbx_seq_one_letter_code
_entity_poly.pdbx_strand_id
1 'polypeptide(L)'
;MNHALKMYVLLIRASLRSGMQYKFNFLISTLMAALINLSEFLMVALVLAKFGSIKGWSIYEVGYLYSVIMLSKAIYRSLASDVHHLEKYLVSGDLDALLIRPVPVLLALMTQNYRILFGEFGQGIIILTLAMNGLMQSGQIGWEAIPLTIVVILSGSVILFSIGLVTATFGFWITRIEELQNITEDAARTAAQYPR
;
A
#
# COMPACT_ATOMS: atom_id res chain seq x y z
N MET A 1 22.94 -8.46 16.85
CA MET A 1 21.65 -8.64 16.13
C MET A 1 20.41 -8.40 17.02
N ASN A 2 20.31 -9.00 18.23
CA ASN A 2 19.11 -8.89 19.08
C ASN A 2 18.75 -7.48 19.60
N HIS A 3 19.70 -6.57 19.71
CA HIS A 3 19.44 -5.21 20.22
C HIS A 3 18.77 -4.29 19.20
N ALA A 4 19.15 -4.37 17.92
CA ALA A 4 18.53 -3.60 16.84
C ALA A 4 17.06 -4.00 16.64
N LEU A 5 16.78 -5.31 16.70
CA LEU A 5 15.43 -5.85 16.57
C LEU A 5 14.54 -5.48 17.78
N LYS A 6 15.10 -5.47 19.00
CA LYS A 6 14.41 -4.93 20.18
C LYS A 6 14.11 -3.44 20.05
N MET A 7 15.07 -2.64 19.58
CA MET A 7 14.83 -1.19 19.37
C MET A 7 13.77 -0.95 18.29
N TYR A 8 13.80 -1.71 17.19
CA TYR A 8 12.80 -1.64 16.12
C TYR A 8 11.39 -1.89 16.67
N VAL A 9 11.20 -2.97 17.43
CA VAL A 9 9.89 -3.27 18.06
C VAL A 9 9.46 -2.19 19.06
N LEU A 10 10.39 -1.61 19.80
CA LEU A 10 10.11 -0.58 20.79
C LEU A 10 9.68 0.74 20.14
N LEU A 11 10.31 1.11 19.03
CA LEU A 11 9.94 2.26 18.22
C LEU A 11 8.58 2.07 17.53
N ILE A 12 8.28 0.88 16.99
CA ILE A 12 6.94 0.56 16.46
C ILE A 12 5.88 0.75 17.55
N ARG A 13 6.13 0.21 18.76
CA ARG A 13 5.19 0.36 19.88
C ARG A 13 5.01 1.82 20.30
N ALA A 14 6.08 2.61 20.29
CA ALA A 14 6.01 4.04 20.60
C ALA A 14 5.21 4.82 19.55
N SER A 15 5.43 4.53 18.26
CA SER A 15 4.69 5.15 17.15
C SER A 15 3.20 4.80 17.19
N LEU A 16 2.86 3.52 17.40
CA LEU A 16 1.48 3.07 17.60
C LEU A 16 0.83 3.75 18.82
N ARG A 17 1.56 3.88 19.93
CA ARG A 17 1.06 4.56 21.14
C ARG A 17 0.83 6.05 20.92
N SER A 18 1.70 6.72 20.16
CA SER A 18 1.55 8.13 19.75
C SER A 18 0.29 8.32 18.88
N GLY A 19 0.08 7.44 17.89
CA GLY A 19 -1.12 7.47 17.06
C GLY A 19 -2.42 7.23 17.86
N MET A 20 -2.37 6.40 18.89
CA MET A 20 -3.50 6.16 19.80
C MET A 20 -3.75 7.30 20.80
N GLN A 21 -2.89 8.33 20.92
CA GLN A 21 -3.19 9.50 21.76
C GLN A 21 -4.38 10.30 21.20
N TYR A 22 -4.55 10.32 19.88
CA TYR A 22 -5.69 10.95 19.20
C TYR A 22 -6.59 9.90 18.53
N LYS A 23 -7.18 9.01 19.35
CA LYS A 23 -8.05 7.91 18.88
C LYS A 23 -9.12 8.36 17.89
N PHE A 24 -9.73 9.53 18.11
CA PHE A 24 -10.76 10.09 17.24
C PHE A 24 -10.21 10.47 15.85
N ASN A 25 -9.07 11.16 15.80
CA ASN A 25 -8.43 11.53 14.55
C ASN A 25 -7.98 10.29 13.77
N PHE A 26 -7.44 9.28 14.48
CA PHE A 26 -7.08 8.01 13.88
C PHE A 26 -8.28 7.27 13.28
N LEU A 27 -9.40 7.21 14.01
CA LEU A 27 -10.61 6.53 13.57
C LEU A 27 -11.25 7.22 12.37
N ILE A 28 -11.38 8.56 12.41
CA ILE A 28 -11.88 9.36 11.28
C ILE A 28 -10.97 9.21 10.06
N SER A 29 -9.64 9.33 10.23
CA SER A 29 -8.70 9.20 9.12
C SER A 29 -8.78 7.82 8.47
N THR A 30 -8.94 6.77 9.27
CA THR A 30 -9.08 5.39 8.78
C THR A 30 -10.43 5.19 8.06
N LEU A 31 -11.51 5.75 8.61
CA LEU A 31 -12.83 5.66 8.00
C LEU A 31 -12.90 6.43 6.67
N MET A 32 -12.33 7.64 6.61
CA MET A 32 -12.28 8.44 5.39
C MET A 32 -11.45 7.74 4.31
N ALA A 33 -10.28 7.19 4.67
CA ALA A 33 -9.47 6.40 3.74
C ALA A 33 -10.24 5.19 3.21
N ALA A 34 -10.96 4.46 4.07
CA ALA A 34 -11.79 3.34 3.66
C ALA A 34 -12.91 3.76 2.69
N LEU A 35 -13.60 4.87 2.96
CA LEU A 35 -14.65 5.40 2.08
C LEU A 35 -14.13 5.80 0.71
N ILE A 36 -12.96 6.44 0.64
CA ILE A 36 -12.32 6.81 -0.62
C ILE A 36 -11.99 5.56 -1.44
N ASN A 37 -11.30 4.59 -0.83
CA ASN A 37 -10.95 3.34 -1.52
C ASN A 37 -12.20 2.53 -1.94
N LEU A 38 -13.27 2.58 -1.14
CA LEU A 38 -14.56 1.97 -1.48
C LEU A 38 -15.25 2.68 -2.65
N SER A 39 -15.23 4.00 -2.68
CA SER A 39 -15.78 4.77 -3.80
C SER A 39 -15.04 4.47 -5.09
N GLU A 40 -13.71 4.37 -5.04
CA GLU A 40 -12.90 4.01 -6.22
C GLU A 40 -13.18 2.59 -6.70
N PHE A 41 -13.31 1.63 -5.78
CA PHE A 41 -13.72 0.27 -6.15
C PHE A 41 -15.12 0.24 -6.76
N LEU A 42 -16.09 0.92 -6.15
CA LEU A 42 -17.46 1.01 -6.65
C LEU A 42 -17.51 1.66 -8.03
N MET A 43 -16.69 2.67 -8.29
CA MET A 43 -16.57 3.29 -9.61
C MET A 43 -16.19 2.24 -10.66
N VAL A 44 -15.13 1.47 -10.41
CA VAL A 44 -14.68 0.40 -11.33
C VAL A 44 -15.75 -0.69 -11.47
N ALA A 45 -16.35 -1.13 -10.36
CA ALA A 45 -17.38 -2.16 -10.34
C ALA A 45 -18.66 -1.74 -11.10
N LEU A 46 -19.10 -0.48 -10.95
CA LEU A 46 -20.27 0.07 -11.65
C LEU A 46 -20.02 0.22 -13.15
N VAL A 47 -18.82 0.63 -13.53
CA VAL A 47 -18.41 0.66 -14.95
C VAL A 47 -18.49 -0.75 -15.53
N LEU A 48 -17.90 -1.75 -14.86
CA LEU A 48 -17.96 -3.15 -15.32
C LEU A 48 -19.39 -3.69 -15.35
N ALA A 49 -20.23 -3.39 -14.35
CA ALA A 49 -21.63 -3.81 -14.33
C ALA A 49 -22.44 -3.20 -15.47
N LYS A 50 -22.16 -1.94 -15.84
CA LYS A 50 -22.86 -1.25 -16.93
C LYS A 50 -22.42 -1.72 -18.32
N PHE A 51 -21.14 -2.03 -18.49
CA PHE A 51 -20.59 -2.47 -19.78
C PHE A 51 -20.52 -4.01 -19.93
N GLY A 52 -20.87 -4.76 -18.88
CA GLY A 52 -20.96 -6.22 -18.84
C GLY A 52 -19.61 -6.93 -18.82
N SER A 53 -18.76 -6.63 -19.79
CA SER A 53 -17.37 -7.08 -19.85
C SER A 53 -16.51 -6.01 -20.52
N ILE A 54 -15.35 -5.73 -19.94
CA ILE A 54 -14.33 -4.92 -20.61
C ILE A 54 -13.40 -5.91 -21.30
N LYS A 55 -13.45 -5.97 -22.63
CA LYS A 55 -12.56 -6.83 -23.46
C LYS A 55 -12.56 -8.32 -23.08
N GLY A 56 -13.69 -8.87 -22.63
CA GLY A 56 -13.81 -10.28 -22.26
C GLY A 56 -13.43 -10.61 -20.81
N TRP A 57 -13.03 -9.61 -20.01
CA TRP A 57 -12.78 -9.78 -18.58
C TRP A 57 -14.09 -9.71 -17.79
N SER A 58 -14.31 -10.69 -16.92
CA SER A 58 -15.43 -10.72 -15.98
C SER A 58 -15.21 -9.77 -14.81
N ILE A 59 -16.31 -9.38 -14.14
CA ILE A 59 -16.27 -8.61 -12.90
C ILE A 59 -15.35 -9.23 -11.85
N TYR A 60 -15.31 -10.56 -11.79
CA TYR A 60 -14.51 -11.25 -10.79
C TYR A 60 -13.01 -11.21 -11.11
N GLU A 61 -12.61 -11.28 -12.38
CA GLU A 61 -11.20 -11.20 -12.77
C GLU A 61 -10.64 -9.79 -12.53
N VAL A 62 -11.42 -8.75 -12.85
CA VAL A 62 -11.01 -7.37 -12.55
C VAL A 62 -11.04 -7.10 -11.04
N GLY A 63 -12.04 -7.64 -10.33
CA GLY A 63 -12.10 -7.60 -8.87
C GLY A 63 -10.88 -8.26 -8.22
N TYR A 64 -10.40 -9.38 -8.77
CA TYR A 64 -9.19 -10.06 -8.32
C TYR A 64 -7.96 -9.16 -8.50
N LEU A 65 -7.72 -8.62 -9.70
CA LEU A 65 -6.58 -7.73 -9.97
C LEU A 65 -6.60 -6.49 -9.08
N TYR A 66 -7.77 -5.88 -8.91
CA TYR A 66 -7.95 -4.73 -8.04
C TYR A 66 -7.55 -5.06 -6.60
N SER A 67 -8.03 -6.19 -6.08
CA SER A 67 -7.75 -6.65 -4.72
C SER A 67 -6.26 -6.93 -4.50
N VAL A 68 -5.61 -7.58 -5.46
CA VAL A 68 -4.18 -7.89 -5.41
C VAL A 68 -3.35 -6.61 -5.31
N ILE A 69 -3.66 -5.60 -6.12
CA ILE A 69 -2.95 -4.32 -6.11
C ILE A 69 -3.24 -3.55 -4.82
N MET A 70 -4.50 -3.52 -4.39
CA MET A 70 -4.90 -2.89 -3.14
C MET A 70 -4.16 -3.48 -1.96
N LEU A 71 -4.08 -4.82 -1.86
CA LEU A 71 -3.36 -5.51 -0.79
C LEU A 71 -1.85 -5.29 -0.88
N SER A 72 -1.27 -5.39 -2.09
CA SER A 72 0.16 -5.11 -2.31
C SER A 72 0.53 -3.70 -1.85
N LYS A 73 -0.31 -2.71 -2.18
CA LYS A 73 -0.15 -1.31 -1.80
C LYS A 73 -0.36 -1.10 -0.30
N ALA A 74 -1.32 -1.77 0.32
CA ALA A 74 -1.55 -1.70 1.76
C ALA A 74 -0.36 -2.26 2.55
N ILE A 75 0.22 -3.39 2.12
CA ILE A 75 1.45 -3.95 2.72
C ILE A 75 2.60 -2.95 2.55
N TYR A 76 2.80 -2.48 1.32
CA TYR A 76 3.85 -1.52 0.99
C TYR A 76 3.77 -0.25 1.85
N ARG A 77 2.61 0.41 1.87
CA ARG A 77 2.37 1.64 2.66
C ARG A 77 2.53 1.38 4.15
N SER A 78 2.11 0.22 4.66
CA SER A 78 2.29 -0.09 6.08
C SER A 78 3.77 -0.15 6.48
N LEU A 79 4.63 -0.67 5.60
CA LEU A 79 6.07 -0.81 5.86
C LEU A 79 6.86 0.47 5.54
N ALA A 80 6.47 1.22 4.51
CA ALA A 80 7.28 2.27 3.91
C ALA A 80 6.60 3.65 3.84
N SER A 81 5.56 3.90 4.65
CA SER A 81 4.77 5.15 4.59
C SER A 81 5.63 6.42 4.63
N ASP A 82 6.75 6.41 5.35
CA ASP A 82 7.64 7.58 5.48
C ASP A 82 8.78 7.60 4.48
N VAL A 83 9.05 6.51 3.77
CA VAL A 83 10.08 6.50 2.70
C VAL A 83 9.68 7.49 1.60
N HIS A 84 8.38 7.65 1.34
CA HIS A 84 7.85 8.68 0.45
C HIS A 84 7.98 10.11 0.98
N HIS A 85 7.97 10.28 2.31
CA HIS A 85 8.08 11.60 2.94
C HIS A 85 9.55 11.99 3.23
N LEU A 86 10.52 11.23 2.73
CA LEU A 86 11.95 11.50 2.93
C LEU A 86 12.32 12.91 2.43
N GLU A 87 11.72 13.36 1.33
CA GLU A 87 11.85 14.74 0.84
C GLU A 87 11.51 15.78 1.91
N LYS A 88 10.43 15.56 2.67
CA LYS A 88 10.02 16.46 3.75
C LYS A 88 11.06 16.55 4.85
N TYR A 89 11.70 15.43 5.20
CA TYR A 89 12.81 15.38 6.16
C TYR A 89 14.08 16.04 5.62
N LEU A 90 14.30 15.97 4.31
CA LEU A 90 15.42 16.63 3.63
C LEU A 90 15.25 18.15 3.63
N VAL A 91 14.04 18.64 3.32
CA VAL A 91 13.73 20.07 3.28
C VAL A 91 13.64 20.68 4.68
N SER A 92 13.16 19.93 5.69
CA SER A 92 13.08 20.41 7.07
C SER A 92 14.42 20.38 7.83
N GLY A 93 15.44 19.70 7.30
CA GLY A 93 16.74 19.52 7.97
C GLY A 93 16.72 18.46 9.08
N ASP A 94 15.59 17.78 9.31
CA ASP A 94 15.46 16.73 10.33
C ASP A 94 16.22 15.45 9.96
N LEU A 95 16.65 15.32 8.70
CA LEU A 95 17.47 14.20 8.23
C LEU A 95 18.81 14.10 8.99
N ASP A 96 19.41 15.23 9.36
CA ASP A 96 20.69 15.27 10.10
C ASP A 96 20.55 14.68 11.50
N ALA A 97 19.43 14.95 12.17
CA ALA A 97 19.10 14.34 13.46
C ALA A 97 18.86 12.83 13.34
N LEU A 98 18.43 12.36 12.16
CA LEU A 98 18.25 10.93 11.88
C LEU A 98 19.60 10.23 11.63
N LEU A 99 20.55 10.90 10.96
CA LEU A 99 21.89 10.39 10.64
C LEU A 99 22.76 10.18 11.88
N ILE A 100 22.54 10.94 12.95
CA ILE A 100 23.26 10.81 14.22
C ILE A 100 22.77 9.58 15.02
N ARG A 101 21.62 8.98 14.68
CA ARG A 101 21.11 7.80 15.37
C ARG A 101 21.92 6.55 14.99
N PRO A 102 22.25 5.66 15.94
CA PRO A 102 22.99 4.42 15.67
C PRO A 102 22.07 3.33 15.07
N VAL A 103 21.23 3.70 14.09
CA VAL A 103 20.27 2.83 13.41
C VAL A 103 20.33 3.16 11.92
N PRO A 104 20.27 2.18 11.01
CA PRO A 104 20.24 2.46 9.58
C PRO A 104 19.11 3.44 9.24
N VAL A 105 19.40 4.52 8.51
CA VAL A 105 18.45 5.59 8.15
C VAL A 105 17.17 5.03 7.54
N LEU A 106 17.29 4.05 6.63
CA LEU A 106 16.15 3.38 6.01
C LEU A 106 15.26 2.68 7.06
N LEU A 107 15.88 1.97 8.02
CA LEU A 107 15.15 1.29 9.08
C LEU A 107 14.50 2.30 10.03
N ALA A 108 15.18 3.40 10.35
CA ALA A 108 14.64 4.48 11.18
C ALA A 108 13.40 5.11 10.53
N LEU A 109 13.47 5.44 9.23
CA LEU A 109 12.35 5.97 8.45
C LEU A 109 11.16 5.00 8.40
N MET A 110 11.41 3.72 8.07
CA MET A 110 10.35 2.70 8.02
C MET A 110 9.63 2.49 9.37
N THR A 111 10.26 2.85 10.48
CA THR A 111 9.70 2.66 11.82
C THR A 111 8.97 3.89 12.37
N GLN A 112 9.20 5.08 11.80
CA GLN A 112 8.84 6.33 12.42
C GLN A 112 7.32 6.57 12.42
N ASN A 113 6.64 6.34 11.30
CA ASN A 113 5.16 6.32 11.19
C ASN A 113 4.65 4.98 10.66
N TYR A 114 5.01 3.89 11.33
CA TYR A 114 4.37 2.60 11.04
C TYR A 114 2.87 2.68 11.35
N ARG A 115 2.03 2.74 10.31
CA ARG A 115 0.58 2.83 10.43
C ARG A 115 -0.05 1.64 9.74
N ILE A 116 -0.69 0.77 10.52
CA ILE A 116 -1.42 -0.36 9.95
C ILE A 116 -2.73 0.18 9.38
N LEU A 117 -2.89 0.10 8.05
CA LEU A 117 -4.12 0.47 7.36
C LEU A 117 -5.13 -0.67 7.44
N PHE A 118 -5.65 -0.93 8.65
CA PHE A 118 -6.61 -2.02 8.89
C PHE A 118 -7.84 -1.95 7.98
N GLY A 119 -8.32 -0.74 7.66
CA GLY A 119 -9.45 -0.52 6.76
C GLY A 119 -9.16 -0.96 5.32
N GLU A 120 -8.03 -0.52 4.75
CA GLU A 120 -7.64 -0.90 3.38
C GLU A 120 -7.31 -2.40 3.29
N PHE A 121 -6.63 -2.95 4.29
CA PHE A 121 -6.28 -4.37 4.32
C PHE A 121 -7.53 -5.26 4.43
N GLY A 122 -8.46 -4.91 5.32
CA GLY A 122 -9.72 -5.64 5.48
C GLY A 122 -10.58 -5.57 4.22
N GLN A 123 -10.70 -4.39 3.62
CA GLN A 123 -11.44 -4.20 2.38
C GLN A 123 -10.83 -5.00 1.22
N GLY A 124 -9.50 -4.97 1.06
CA GLY A 124 -8.80 -5.74 0.05
C GLY A 124 -9.02 -7.25 0.20
N ILE A 125 -9.02 -7.76 1.44
CA ILE A 125 -9.31 -9.19 1.70
C ILE A 125 -10.75 -9.54 1.32
N ILE A 126 -11.73 -8.70 1.67
CA ILE A 126 -13.14 -8.96 1.37
C ILE A 126 -13.36 -9.03 -0.15
N ILE A 127 -12.79 -8.10 -0.92
CA ILE A 127 -12.94 -8.10 -2.37
C ILE A 127 -12.20 -9.31 -2.98
N LEU A 128 -11.01 -9.65 -2.47
CA LEU A 128 -10.24 -10.81 -2.92
C LEU A 128 -11.02 -12.11 -2.73
N THR A 129 -11.61 -12.31 -1.54
CA THR A 129 -12.37 -13.54 -1.25
C THR A 129 -13.62 -13.65 -2.11
N LEU A 130 -14.35 -12.54 -2.33
CA LEU A 130 -15.51 -12.52 -3.22
C LEU A 130 -15.11 -12.83 -4.68
N ALA A 131 -14.03 -12.23 -5.17
CA ALA A 131 -13.52 -12.46 -6.52
C ALA A 131 -13.07 -13.92 -6.71
N MET A 132 -12.29 -14.46 -5.77
CA MET A 132 -11.81 -15.84 -5.83
C MET A 132 -12.95 -16.86 -5.75
N ASN A 133 -13.96 -16.63 -4.90
CA ASN A 133 -15.15 -17.49 -4.86
C ASN A 133 -15.90 -17.47 -6.20
N GLY A 134 -16.02 -16.29 -6.83
CA GLY A 134 -16.60 -16.16 -8.17
C GLY A 134 -15.85 -16.95 -9.24
N LEU A 135 -14.50 -16.89 -9.25
CA LEU A 135 -13.66 -17.61 -10.22
C LEU A 135 -13.61 -19.13 -9.96
N MET A 136 -13.73 -19.55 -8.70
CA MET A 136 -13.83 -20.97 -8.36
C MET A 136 -15.17 -21.56 -8.80
N GLN A 137 -16.27 -20.83 -8.63
CA GLN A 137 -17.59 -21.27 -9.08
C GLN A 137 -17.72 -21.31 -10.61
N SER A 138 -17.01 -20.43 -11.34
CA SER A 138 -16.94 -20.46 -12.80
C SER A 138 -16.02 -21.56 -13.34
N GLY A 139 -15.31 -22.30 -12.48
CA GLY A 139 -14.37 -23.37 -12.86
C GLY A 139 -13.08 -22.87 -13.51
N GLN A 140 -12.82 -21.56 -13.48
CA GLN A 140 -11.61 -20.96 -14.05
C GLN A 140 -10.38 -21.17 -13.15
N ILE A 141 -10.58 -21.38 -11.85
CA ILE A 141 -9.51 -21.46 -10.85
C ILE A 141 -9.69 -22.67 -9.92
N GLY A 142 -8.60 -23.42 -9.70
CA GLY A 142 -8.47 -24.45 -8.68
C GLY A 142 -7.92 -23.93 -7.34
N TRP A 143 -7.90 -24.80 -6.32
CA TRP A 143 -7.39 -24.47 -4.97
C TRP A 143 -5.91 -24.07 -4.95
N GLU A 144 -5.18 -24.45 -6.00
CA GLU A 144 -3.78 -24.11 -6.26
C GLU A 144 -3.51 -22.61 -6.50
N ALA A 145 -4.52 -21.83 -6.87
CA ALA A 145 -4.34 -20.40 -7.07
C ALA A 145 -4.18 -19.62 -5.76
N ILE A 146 -4.64 -20.16 -4.62
CA ILE A 146 -4.53 -19.47 -3.32
C ILE A 146 -3.07 -19.16 -2.95
N PRO A 147 -2.13 -20.13 -2.94
CA PRO A 147 -0.73 -19.84 -2.65
C PRO A 147 -0.08 -18.94 -3.71
N LEU A 148 -0.45 -19.07 -4.98
CA LEU A 148 0.03 -18.19 -6.05
C LEU A 148 -0.38 -16.74 -5.83
N THR A 149 -1.63 -16.49 -5.45
CA THR A 149 -2.14 -15.14 -5.13
C THR A 149 -1.31 -14.48 -4.02
N ILE A 150 -0.93 -15.23 -2.99
CA ILE A 150 -0.10 -14.71 -1.89
C ILE A 150 1.29 -14.31 -2.40
N VAL A 151 1.91 -15.15 -3.23
CA VAL A 151 3.21 -14.85 -3.84
C VAL A 151 3.12 -13.60 -4.73
N VAL A 152 2.06 -13.47 -5.52
CA VAL A 152 1.82 -12.30 -6.37
C VAL A 152 1.68 -11.03 -5.52
N ILE A 153 0.89 -11.06 -4.45
CA ILE A 153 0.73 -9.91 -3.54
C ILE A 153 2.06 -9.50 -2.90
N LEU A 154 2.85 -10.48 -2.44
CA LEU A 154 4.17 -10.21 -1.85
C LEU A 154 5.13 -9.63 -2.89
N SER A 155 5.17 -10.20 -4.10
CA SER A 155 6.01 -9.70 -5.19
C SER A 155 5.63 -8.28 -5.61
N GLY A 156 4.32 -7.99 -5.72
CA GLY A 156 3.81 -6.66 -6.02
C GLY A 156 4.19 -5.64 -4.94
N SER A 157 4.11 -6.03 -3.67
CA SER A 157 4.56 -5.18 -2.57
C SER A 157 6.06 -4.87 -2.64
N VAL A 158 6.90 -5.85 -2.97
CA VAL A 158 8.35 -5.67 -3.14
C VAL A 158 8.67 -4.77 -4.33
N ILE A 159 7.93 -4.89 -5.44
CA ILE A 159 8.10 -4.02 -6.62
C ILE A 159 7.75 -2.57 -6.25
N LEU A 160 6.59 -2.34 -5.63
CA LEU A 160 6.18 -1.01 -5.17
C LEU A 160 7.19 -0.43 -4.17
N PHE A 161 7.72 -1.26 -3.27
CA PHE A 161 8.78 -0.87 -2.35
C PHE A 161 10.05 -0.43 -3.06
N SER A 162 10.49 -1.20 -4.06
CA SER A 162 11.67 -0.89 -4.84
C SER A 162 11.51 0.42 -5.60
N ILE A 163 10.34 0.65 -6.21
CA ILE A 163 10.02 1.91 -6.91
C ILE A 163 10.04 3.07 -5.91
N GLY A 164 9.38 2.93 -4.76
CA GLY A 164 9.38 3.96 -3.72
C GLY A 164 10.77 4.32 -3.23
N LEU A 165 11.63 3.32 -3.03
CA LEU A 165 13.02 3.51 -2.60
C LEU A 165 13.87 4.22 -3.66
N VAL A 166 13.72 3.84 -4.94
CA VAL A 166 14.40 4.51 -6.05
C VAL A 166 13.98 5.97 -6.12
N THR A 167 12.68 6.26 -6.04
CA THR A 167 12.18 7.64 -6.06
C THR A 167 12.66 8.45 -4.86
N ALA A 168 12.68 7.87 -3.66
CA ALA A 168 13.23 8.53 -2.47
C ALA A 168 14.74 8.81 -2.60
N THR A 169 15.48 7.93 -3.27
CA THR A 169 16.91 8.13 -3.57
C THR A 169 17.12 9.29 -4.55
N PHE A 170 16.31 9.38 -5.60
CA PHE A 170 16.30 10.55 -6.48
C PHE A 170 15.89 11.84 -5.75
N GLY A 171 15.09 11.71 -4.69
CA GLY A 171 14.69 12.78 -3.74
C GLY A 171 15.85 13.61 -3.22
N PHE A 172 17.01 12.98 -3.02
CA PHE A 172 18.21 13.67 -2.54
C PHE A 172 18.80 14.64 -3.56
N TRP A 173 18.58 14.41 -4.86
CA TRP A 173 19.16 15.21 -5.93
C TRP A 173 18.18 16.26 -6.49
N ILE A 174 16.88 15.97 -6.39
CA ILE A 174 15.80 16.84 -6.89
C ILE A 174 14.96 17.24 -5.68
N THR A 175 15.10 18.49 -5.26
CA THR A 175 14.45 19.12 -4.09
C THR A 175 12.92 19.17 -4.13
N ARG A 176 12.27 18.59 -5.16
CA ARG A 176 10.81 18.51 -5.37
C ARG A 176 10.42 17.24 -6.16
N ILE A 177 10.05 16.15 -5.48
CA ILE A 177 9.75 14.83 -6.07
C ILE A 177 8.33 14.31 -5.76
N GLU A 178 7.61 14.87 -4.79
CA GLU A 178 6.24 14.46 -4.46
C GLU A 178 5.31 14.38 -5.71
N GLU A 179 5.44 15.27 -6.68
CA GLU A 179 4.64 15.24 -7.92
C GLU A 179 4.98 14.05 -8.83
N LEU A 180 6.25 13.70 -8.98
CA LEU A 180 6.68 12.56 -9.81
C LEU A 180 6.26 11.23 -9.20
N GLN A 181 6.30 11.13 -7.88
CA GLN A 181 5.96 9.91 -7.16
C GLN A 181 4.44 9.66 -7.19
N ASN A 182 3.63 10.71 -7.00
CA ASN A 182 2.18 10.64 -7.17
C ASN A 182 1.80 10.24 -8.61
N ILE A 183 2.41 10.87 -9.62
CA ILE A 183 2.15 10.53 -11.04
C ILE A 183 2.52 9.07 -11.33
N THR A 184 3.62 8.55 -10.79
CA THR A 184 4.07 7.18 -11.09
C THR A 184 3.20 6.13 -10.40
N GLU A 185 2.84 6.34 -9.14
CA GLU A 185 1.92 5.43 -8.43
C GLU A 185 0.51 5.47 -9.01
N ASP A 186 0.01 6.66 -9.34
CA ASP A 186 -1.33 6.82 -9.92
C ASP A 186 -1.38 6.31 -11.36
N ALA A 187 -0.30 6.45 -12.13
CA ALA A 187 -0.21 5.87 -13.47
C ALA A 187 -0.20 4.33 -13.43
N ALA A 188 0.59 3.72 -12.54
CA ALA A 188 0.61 2.27 -12.37
C ALA A 188 -0.75 1.74 -11.90
N ARG A 189 -1.41 2.48 -11.00
CA ARG A 189 -2.75 2.16 -10.52
C ARG A 189 -3.80 2.29 -11.63
N THR A 190 -3.75 3.37 -12.41
CA THR A 190 -4.67 3.62 -13.52
C THR A 190 -4.51 2.58 -14.62
N ALA A 191 -3.27 2.22 -14.97
CA ALA A 191 -2.99 1.19 -15.97
C ALA A 191 -3.55 -0.19 -15.57
N ALA A 192 -3.56 -0.49 -14.27
CA ALA A 192 -4.11 -1.73 -13.78
C ALA A 192 -5.64 -1.72 -13.57
N GLN A 193 -6.23 -0.56 -13.28
CA GLN A 193 -7.68 -0.39 -13.23
C GLN A 193 -8.32 -0.42 -14.62
N TYR A 194 -7.57 -0.01 -15.65
CA TYR A 194 -8.01 0.02 -17.04
C TYR A 194 -7.04 -0.78 -17.91
N PRO A 195 -7.08 -2.13 -17.87
CA PRO A 195 -6.29 -2.95 -18.78
C PRO A 195 -6.73 -2.64 -20.22
N ARG A 196 -5.85 -1.99 -20.96
CA ARG A 196 -5.99 -1.77 -22.40
C ARG A 196 -5.50 -2.97 -23.18
#